data_AF-A0A2E8QNB8-F1
#
_entry.id   AF-A0A2E8QNB8-F1
#
_cell.length_a   1.000
_cell.length_b   1.000
_cell.length_c   1.000
_cell.angle_alpha   90.00
_cell.angle_beta   90.00
_cell.angle_gamma   90.00
#
_symmetry.space_group_name_H-M   'P 1'
#
loop_
_entity.id
_entity.type
_entity.pdbx_description
1 polymer ?
#
loop_
_entity_poly.entity_id
_entity_poly.type
_entity_poly.pdbx_seq_one_letter_code
_entity_poly.pdbx_strand_id
1 'polypeptide(L)'
;MSYQVEVSSLADYALINLRGKAQVINSWEAALEVVFPKAPHTAVINEAFSVLSLASDHWWVRTALKSEHEVFRKLAQAVSGEHAAVTLVTDHFQGFSIKGPDAVAVLRQGLSLDLRFLDSGQCTRGGFARCGATLQVV
;
A
#
# COMPACT_ATOMS: atom_id res chain seq x y z
N MET A 1 -1.93 -29.30 -15.76
CA MET A 1 -3.08 -28.37 -15.59
C MET A 1 -2.52 -26.97 -15.46
N SER A 2 -3.15 -25.97 -16.09
CA SER A 2 -2.80 -24.55 -15.96
C SER A 2 -3.58 -23.92 -14.82
N TYR A 3 -3.00 -22.91 -14.17
CA TYR A 3 -3.72 -22.07 -13.21
C TYR A 3 -4.75 -21.18 -13.93
N GLN A 4 -5.89 -20.95 -13.29
CA GLN A 4 -6.93 -20.01 -13.70
C GLN A 4 -6.69 -18.66 -13.02
N VAL A 5 -5.83 -17.84 -13.63
CA VAL A 5 -5.50 -16.49 -13.15
C VAL A 5 -5.36 -15.50 -14.30
N GLU A 6 -5.69 -14.25 -14.03
CA GLU A 6 -5.36 -13.09 -14.85
C GLU A 6 -4.27 -12.28 -14.14
N VAL A 7 -3.19 -11.99 -14.86
CA VAL A 7 -2.11 -11.12 -14.38
C VAL A 7 -2.08 -9.86 -15.24
N SER A 8 -2.12 -8.71 -14.60
CA SER A 8 -2.05 -7.41 -15.27
C SER A 8 -1.06 -6.48 -14.55
N SER A 9 -0.33 -5.68 -15.30
CA SER A 9 0.51 -4.62 -14.71
C SER A 9 -0.38 -3.62 -13.96
N LEU A 10 0.04 -3.17 -12.79
CA LEU A 10 -0.58 -2.00 -12.18
C LEU A 10 -0.16 -0.78 -13.01
N ALA A 11 -1.10 -0.24 -13.78
CA ALA A 11 -0.92 1.02 -14.50
C ALA A 11 -1.49 2.18 -13.68
N ASP A 12 -1.07 3.41 -14.00
CA ASP A 12 -1.59 4.65 -13.42
C ASP A 12 -1.63 4.66 -11.88
N TYR A 13 -0.49 4.40 -11.24
CA TYR A 13 -0.36 4.56 -9.81
C TYR A 13 0.86 5.42 -9.44
N ALA A 14 0.72 6.11 -8.33
CA ALA A 14 1.79 6.72 -7.57
C ALA A 14 1.79 6.16 -6.15
N LEU A 15 2.96 6.15 -5.53
CA LEU A 15 3.19 5.60 -4.21
C LEU A 15 3.97 6.59 -3.35
N ILE A 16 3.40 6.92 -2.19
CA ILE A 16 3.96 7.86 -1.24
C ILE A 16 4.18 7.13 0.08
N ASN A 17 5.43 7.14 0.54
CA ASN A 17 5.85 6.56 1.79
C ASN A 17 5.70 7.58 2.93
N LEU A 18 5.04 7.16 4.01
CA LEU A 18 4.80 7.96 5.20
C LEU A 18 5.44 7.29 6.42
N ARG A 19 6.23 8.06 7.18
CA ARG A 19 6.80 7.63 8.47
C ARG A 19 6.49 8.67 9.53
N GLY A 20 6.03 8.23 10.70
CA GLY A 20 5.70 9.16 11.78
C GLY A 20 5.06 8.46 12.97
N LYS A 21 5.03 9.13 14.12
CA LYS A 21 4.38 8.60 15.33
C LYS A 21 2.85 8.65 15.21
N ALA A 22 2.15 7.89 16.04
CA ALA A 22 0.68 7.83 16.04
C ALA A 22 -0.01 9.21 16.16
N GLN A 23 0.65 10.22 16.72
CA GLN A 23 0.10 11.58 16.86
C GLN A 23 -0.06 12.30 15.51
N VAL A 24 0.82 12.03 14.54
CA VAL A 24 0.78 12.73 13.24
C VAL A 24 -0.27 12.16 12.28
N ILE A 25 -0.83 10.98 12.60
CA ILE A 25 -1.82 10.32 11.74
C ILE A 25 -3.04 11.20 11.52
N ASN A 26 -3.51 11.88 12.58
CA ASN A 26 -4.68 12.73 12.53
C ASN A 26 -4.50 13.89 11.53
N SER A 27 -3.27 14.40 11.38
CA SER A 27 -2.96 15.45 10.41
C SER A 27 -3.06 14.94 8.97
N TRP A 28 -2.58 13.72 8.69
CA TRP A 28 -2.75 13.10 7.37
C TRP A 28 -4.19 12.72 7.07
N GLU A 29 -4.92 12.19 8.06
CA GLU A 29 -6.35 11.87 7.94
C GLU A 29 -7.16 13.13 7.58
N ALA A 30 -6.90 14.25 8.26
CA ALA A 30 -7.53 15.53 7.96
C ALA A 30 -7.14 16.06 6.57
N ALA A 31 -5.89 15.88 6.14
CA ALA A 31 -5.41 16.37 4.84
C ALA A 31 -5.99 15.61 3.64
N LEU A 32 -6.28 14.32 3.80
CA LEU A 32 -6.85 13.48 2.75
C LEU A 32 -8.35 13.20 2.91
N GLU A 33 -8.96 13.65 4.01
CA GLU A 33 -10.35 13.38 4.37
C GLU A 33 -10.66 11.88 4.42
N VAL A 34 -9.69 11.08 4.87
CA VAL A 34 -9.77 9.61 4.94
C VAL A 34 -9.27 9.15 6.30
N VAL A 35 -10.00 8.22 6.93
CA VAL A 35 -9.53 7.56 8.16
C VAL A 35 -8.47 6.52 7.79
N PHE A 36 -7.29 6.62 8.40
CA PHE A 36 -6.18 5.73 8.11
C PHE A 36 -6.32 4.43 8.91
N PRO A 37 -5.85 3.29 8.37
CA PRO A 37 -5.75 2.06 9.13
C PRO A 37 -4.79 2.21 10.32
N LYS A 38 -5.31 2.03 11.53
CA LYS A 38 -4.55 2.13 12.79
C LYS A 38 -3.89 0.82 13.20
N ALA A 39 -4.46 -0.31 12.78
CA ALA A 39 -3.86 -1.62 12.99
C ALA A 39 -2.78 -1.89 11.93
N PRO A 40 -1.59 -2.40 12.30
CA PRO A 40 -0.62 -2.88 11.33
C PRO A 40 -1.22 -3.94 10.40
N HIS A 41 -0.70 -4.01 9.17
CA HIS A 41 -1.09 -4.98 8.16
C HIS A 41 -2.54 -4.86 7.68
N THR A 42 -3.14 -3.68 7.85
CA THR A 42 -4.49 -3.37 7.35
C THR A 42 -4.44 -2.26 6.33
N ALA A 43 -5.40 -2.25 5.42
CA ALA A 43 -5.50 -1.28 4.35
C ALA A 43 -6.92 -0.74 4.25
N VAL A 44 -7.03 0.55 3.96
CA VAL A 44 -8.28 1.20 3.55
C VAL A 44 -8.18 1.48 2.07
N ILE A 45 -9.22 1.10 1.33
CA ILE A 45 -9.28 1.24 -0.12
C ILE A 45 -10.55 2.02 -0.45
N ASN A 46 -10.40 3.11 -1.18
CA ASN A 46 -11.52 3.84 -1.78
C ASN A 46 -11.20 4.18 -3.25
N GLU A 47 -12.08 4.91 -3.91
CA GLU A 47 -11.93 5.23 -5.34
C GLU A 47 -10.71 6.12 -5.64
N ALA A 48 -10.29 6.96 -4.69
CA ALA A 48 -9.22 7.94 -4.90
C ALA A 48 -7.84 7.46 -4.41
N PHE A 49 -7.82 6.68 -3.32
CA PHE A 49 -6.63 6.30 -2.59
C PHE A 49 -6.72 4.87 -2.06
N SER A 50 -5.55 4.23 -1.92
CA SER A 50 -5.37 3.12 -1.00
C SER A 50 -4.35 3.52 0.05
N VAL A 51 -4.70 3.38 1.33
CA VAL A 51 -3.78 3.60 2.45
C VAL A 51 -3.46 2.26 3.07
N LEU A 52 -2.19 1.87 3.07
CA LEU A 52 -1.70 0.60 3.60
C LEU A 52 -0.92 0.89 4.89
N SER A 53 -1.37 0.34 6.02
CA SER A 53 -0.62 0.37 7.28
C SER A 53 0.34 -0.81 7.34
N LEU A 54 1.63 -0.52 7.30
CA LEU A 54 2.70 -1.53 7.26
C LEU A 54 3.26 -1.79 8.66
N ALA A 55 3.24 -0.78 9.52
CA ALA A 55 3.62 -0.85 10.93
C ALA A 55 2.93 0.29 11.69
N SER A 56 3.10 0.34 13.02
CA SER A 56 2.53 1.40 13.87
C SER A 56 3.03 2.81 13.55
N ASP A 57 4.13 2.93 12.80
CA ASP A 57 4.78 4.19 12.42
C ASP A 57 5.00 4.32 10.90
N HIS A 58 4.35 3.48 10.10
CA HIS A 58 4.66 3.34 8.68
C HIS A 58 3.43 3.04 7.84
N TRP A 59 3.18 3.92 6.87
CA TRP A 59 2.09 3.78 5.90
C TRP A 59 2.56 4.04 4.48
N TRP A 60 1.87 3.42 3.53
CA TRP A 60 1.93 3.81 2.12
C TRP A 60 0.59 4.38 1.67
N VAL A 61 0.63 5.48 0.94
CA VAL A 61 -0.52 6.02 0.21
C VAL A 61 -0.30 5.75 -1.26
N ARG A 62 -1.19 4.96 -1.86
CA ARG A 62 -1.28 4.76 -3.30
C ARG A 62 -2.39 5.63 -3.86
N THR A 63 -2.12 6.33 -4.95
CA THR A 63 -3.08 7.19 -5.67
C THR A 63 -2.86 7.10 -7.18
N ALA A 64 -3.65 7.79 -7.99
CA ALA A 64 -3.42 7.90 -9.44
C ALA A 64 -2.16 8.74 -9.73
N LEU A 65 -1.43 8.42 -10.80
CA LEU A 65 -0.15 9.08 -11.11
C LEU A 65 -0.32 10.59 -11.30
N LYS A 66 -1.42 11.00 -11.95
CA LYS A 66 -1.78 12.43 -12.14
C LYS A 66 -1.95 13.21 -10.83
N SER A 67 -2.25 12.53 -9.73
CA SER A 67 -2.53 13.14 -8.43
C SER A 67 -1.32 13.13 -7.48
N GLU A 68 -0.23 12.46 -7.85
CA GLU A 68 0.96 12.27 -7.00
C GLU A 68 1.44 13.57 -6.35
N HIS A 69 1.71 14.59 -7.16
CA HIS A 69 2.30 15.85 -6.69
C HIS A 69 1.35 16.67 -5.82
N GLU A 70 0.05 16.56 -6.05
CA GLU A 70 -0.96 17.22 -5.21
C GLU A 70 -1.05 16.54 -3.85
N VAL A 71 -1.18 15.22 -3.85
CA VAL A 71 -1.31 14.40 -2.63
C VAL A 71 -0.05 14.50 -1.78
N PHE A 72 1.13 14.43 -2.41
CA PHE A 72 2.41 14.64 -1.74
C PHE A 72 2.48 15.99 -1.02
N ARG A 73 2.11 17.08 -1.71
CA ARG A 73 2.14 18.42 -1.11
C ARG A 73 1.18 18.53 0.07
N LYS A 74 -0.05 18.01 -0.06
CA LYS A 74 -1.04 17.98 1.03
C LYS A 74 -0.48 17.25 2.25
N LEU A 75 0.05 16.04 2.05
CA LEU A 75 0.61 15.21 3.12
C LEU A 75 1.84 15.84 3.77
N ALA A 76 2.75 16.42 2.98
CA ALA A 76 3.96 17.06 3.49
C ALA A 76 3.65 18.35 4.28
N GLN A 77 2.71 19.17 3.80
CA GLN A 77 2.28 20.38 4.50
C GLN A 77 1.59 20.08 5.81
N ALA A 78 0.76 19.02 5.85
CA ALA A 78 0.00 18.63 7.04
C ALA A 78 0.87 18.24 8.25
N VAL A 79 2.13 17.86 8.02
CA VAL A 79 3.09 17.48 9.08
C VAL A 79 4.31 18.40 9.12
N SER A 80 4.20 19.59 8.55
CA SER A 80 5.27 20.59 8.62
C SER A 80 5.57 20.96 10.07
N GLY A 81 6.82 20.76 10.51
CA GLY A 81 7.26 21.00 11.89
C GLY A 81 7.11 19.80 12.83
N GLU A 82 6.52 18.69 12.36
CA GLU A 82 6.39 17.46 13.13
C GLU A 82 7.54 16.48 12.86
N HIS A 83 7.76 15.53 13.78
CA HIS A 83 8.71 14.44 13.55
C HIS A 83 8.07 13.34 12.66
N ALA A 84 8.00 13.63 11.36
CA ALA A 84 7.46 12.76 10.34
C ALA A 84 8.24 12.90 9.01
N ALA A 85 8.09 11.93 8.13
CA ALA A 85 8.65 11.94 6.78
C ALA A 85 7.58 11.57 5.75
N VAL A 86 7.59 12.28 4.63
CA VAL A 86 6.75 12.05 3.45
C VAL A 86 7.69 11.94 2.26
N THR A 87 7.65 10.84 1.52
CA THR A 87 8.61 10.58 0.43
C THR A 87 7.91 9.95 -0.76
N LEU A 88 8.16 10.46 -1.97
CA LEU A 88 7.74 9.80 -3.20
C LEU A 88 8.58 8.55 -3.42
N VAL A 89 7.93 7.42 -3.68
CA VAL A 89 8.59 6.12 -3.93
C VAL A 89 7.98 5.40 -5.14
N THR A 90 7.30 6.14 -6.01
CA THR A 90 6.63 5.63 -7.21
C THR A 90 7.59 4.95 -8.18
N ASP A 91 8.78 5.53 -8.37
CA ASP A 91 9.84 5.01 -9.22
C ASP A 91 10.59 3.83 -8.60
N HIS A 92 10.51 3.67 -7.28
CA HIS A 92 11.20 2.60 -6.56
C HIS A 92 10.47 1.24 -6.63
N PHE A 93 9.15 1.26 -6.78
CA PHE A 93 8.33 0.05 -6.78
C PHE A 93 7.57 -0.12 -8.08
N GLN A 94 7.59 -1.35 -8.62
CA GLN A 94 6.67 -1.81 -9.66
C GLN A 94 5.72 -2.86 -9.11
N GLY A 95 4.52 -2.95 -9.68
CA GLY A 95 3.50 -3.87 -9.21
C GLY A 95 2.65 -4.46 -10.33
N PHE A 96 2.02 -5.58 -10.00
CA PHE A 96 1.04 -6.25 -10.84
C PHE A 96 -0.14 -6.70 -9.97
N SER A 97 -1.30 -6.83 -10.59
CA SER A 97 -2.48 -7.46 -10.02
C SER A 97 -2.51 -8.92 -10.48
N ILE A 98 -2.89 -9.81 -9.57
CA ILE A 98 -3.25 -11.19 -9.90
C ILE A 98 -4.66 -11.46 -9.40
N LYS A 99 -5.54 -11.92 -10.28
CA LYS A 99 -6.95 -12.19 -9.99
C LYS A 99 -7.34 -13.57 -10.49
N GLY A 100 -8.28 -14.22 -9.82
CA GLY A 100 -8.79 -15.54 -10.20
C GLY A 100 -8.73 -16.56 -9.06
N PRO A 101 -9.42 -17.70 -9.21
CA PRO A 101 -9.54 -18.70 -8.14
C PRO A 101 -8.20 -19.31 -7.72
N ASP A 102 -7.21 -19.34 -8.63
CA ASP A 102 -5.89 -19.89 -8.36
C ASP A 102 -4.85 -18.82 -7.95
N ALA A 103 -5.23 -17.55 -7.76
CA ALA A 103 -4.30 -16.45 -7.49
C ALA A 103 -3.43 -16.71 -6.25
N VAL A 104 -4.03 -17.21 -5.17
CA VAL A 104 -3.31 -17.58 -3.94
C VAL A 104 -2.32 -18.72 -4.19
N ALA A 105 -2.70 -19.72 -5.00
CA ALA A 105 -1.83 -20.86 -5.32
C ALA A 105 -0.61 -20.44 -6.15
N VAL A 106 -0.79 -19.49 -7.07
CA VAL A 106 0.31 -18.89 -7.86
C VAL A 106 1.20 -18.02 -6.97
N LEU A 107 0.63 -17.14 -6.14
CA LEU A 107 1.40 -16.28 -5.23
C LEU A 107 2.27 -17.08 -4.27
N ARG A 108 1.78 -18.22 -3.75
CA ARG A 108 2.55 -19.14 -2.89
C ARG A 108 3.79 -19.74 -3.55
N GLN A 109 3.90 -19.72 -4.87
CA GLN A 109 5.14 -20.15 -5.54
C GLN A 109 6.30 -19.18 -5.30
N GLY A 110 5.99 -17.90 -5.06
CA GLY A 110 6.99 -16.84 -4.90
C GLY A 110 7.05 -16.24 -3.49
N LEU A 111 5.99 -16.39 -2.68
CA LEU A 111 5.89 -15.86 -1.32
C LEU A 111 6.12 -16.92 -0.27
N SER A 112 6.92 -16.59 0.74
CA SER A 112 7.12 -17.41 1.94
C SER A 112 6.06 -17.21 3.02
N LEU A 113 5.10 -16.29 2.79
CA LEU A 113 4.04 -15.96 3.74
C LEU A 113 2.89 -16.96 3.68
N ASP A 114 2.28 -17.23 4.84
CA ASP A 114 1.05 -18.02 4.89
C ASP A 114 -0.16 -17.19 4.47
N LEU A 115 -0.52 -17.30 3.20
CA LEU A 115 -1.65 -16.56 2.62
C LEU A 115 -3.03 -17.09 3.05
N ARG A 116 -3.13 -18.13 3.89
CA ARG A 116 -4.44 -18.64 4.38
C ARG A 116 -5.12 -17.70 5.38
N PHE A 117 -4.32 -16.84 6.02
CA PHE A 117 -4.79 -15.91 7.06
C PHE A 117 -4.85 -14.47 6.55
N LEU A 118 -4.72 -14.27 5.23
CA LEU A 118 -4.81 -12.96 4.60
C LEU A 118 -6.17 -12.78 3.94
N ASP A 119 -6.91 -11.79 4.42
CA ASP A 119 -8.26 -11.44 3.95
C ASP A 119 -8.25 -10.09 3.22
N SER A 120 -9.34 -9.82 2.48
CA SER A 120 -9.57 -8.51 1.83
C SER A 120 -9.42 -7.37 2.84
N GLY A 121 -8.77 -6.28 2.42
CA GLY A 121 -8.46 -5.14 3.29
C GLY A 121 -7.22 -5.34 4.15
N GLN A 122 -6.46 -6.42 3.95
CA GLN A 122 -5.14 -6.59 4.57
C GLN A 122 -3.99 -6.27 3.62
N CYS A 123 -2.86 -5.89 4.20
CA CYS A 123 -1.61 -5.71 3.48
C CYS A 123 -0.44 -6.25 4.28
N THR A 124 0.64 -6.64 3.62
CA THR A 124 1.82 -7.17 4.30
C THR A 124 3.06 -6.98 3.47
N ARG A 125 4.23 -7.08 4.10
CA ARG A 125 5.53 -7.07 3.43
C ARG A 125 6.20 -8.43 3.58
N GLY A 126 6.86 -8.86 2.53
CA GLY A 126 7.56 -10.14 2.52
C GLY A 126 8.52 -10.26 1.35
N GLY A 127 9.09 -11.45 1.19
CA GLY A 127 9.83 -11.81 -0.01
C GLY A 127 8.89 -12.33 -1.08
N PHE A 128 8.97 -11.79 -2.29
CA PHE A 128 8.38 -12.39 -3.49
C PHE A 128 9.51 -12.67 -4.49
N ALA A 129 9.68 -13.93 -4.87
CA ALA A 129 10.68 -14.35 -5.87
C ALA A 129 12.10 -13.81 -5.57
N ARG A 130 12.51 -13.83 -4.29
CA ARG A 130 13.79 -13.34 -3.75
C ARG A 130 13.96 -11.80 -3.76
N CYS A 131 12.91 -11.05 -4.07
CA CYS A 131 12.86 -9.60 -3.95
C CYS A 131 12.00 -9.17 -2.75
N GLY A 132 12.27 -8.00 -2.18
CA GLY A 132 11.34 -7.39 -1.22
C GLY A 132 10.07 -6.93 -1.93
N ALA A 133 8.90 -7.30 -1.39
CA ALA A 133 7.61 -6.97 -1.96
C ALA A 133 6.59 -6.58 -0.89
N THR A 134 5.56 -5.87 -1.33
CA THR A 134 4.37 -5.56 -0.54
C THR A 134 3.17 -6.20 -1.23
N LEU A 135 2.39 -6.97 -0.48
CA LEU A 135 1.13 -7.55 -0.93
C LEU A 135 -0.02 -6.74 -0.34
N GLN A 136 -1.00 -6.41 -1.17
CA GLN A 136 -2.28 -5.87 -0.74
C GLN A 136 -3.36 -6.81 -1.25
N VAL A 137 -4.25 -7.25 -0.35
CA VAL A 137 -5.39 -8.09 -0.69
C VAL A 137 -6.60 -7.18 -0.86
N VAL A 138 -7.21 -7.26 -2.04
CA VAL A 138 -8.41 -6.49 -2.43
C VAL A 138 -9.61 -7.42 -2.43
#